data_AF-A0AAJ1U1S7-F1
#
_entry.id   AF-A0AAJ1U1S7-F1
#
_cell.length_a   1.000
_cell.length_b   1.000
_cell.length_c   1.000
_cell.angle_alpha   90.00
_cell.angle_beta   90.00
_cell.angle_gamma   90.00
#
_symmetry.space_group_name_H-M   'P 1'
#
loop_
_entity.id
_entity.type
_entity.pdbx_description
1 polymer ?
#
loop_
_entity_poly.entity_id
_entity_poly.type
_entity_poly.pdbx_seq_one_letter_code
_entity_poly.pdbx_strand_id
1 'polypeptide(L)'
;MARSTGDAIEWGRSWVDSTRRAPTKDGTWLAWCLVFVRSCFGIDAAYTSAIKAWAGAERRHVTSRAESIPAGVPVFWRTPGPHGHVALSLGNGYVLSNDILRRGKIDVVHSDVITKRWGATLLGWTEDLNGRTVWSPPKPTPPAVRVKPTFRRLHDKELDLIEKLQHLQPGTPQHARRERELAEVYKYLRTYPASQYAARRRECYAAKDQAYRARPKKPKTVERYERLITRIDFLVRRGIPA
;
A
#
# COMPACT_ATOMS: atom_id res chain seq x y z
N MET A 1 -20.52 18.36 9.78
CA MET A 1 -20.24 17.01 9.21
C MET A 1 -19.16 16.35 10.04
N ALA A 2 -19.07 15.02 10.06
CA ALA A 2 -17.93 14.34 10.68
C ALA A 2 -16.65 14.70 9.89
N ARG A 3 -15.52 14.83 10.60
CA ARG A 3 -14.20 14.97 9.99
C ARG A 3 -13.88 13.76 9.13
N SER A 4 -13.04 13.94 8.11
CA SER A 4 -12.51 12.81 7.36
C SER A 4 -11.66 11.90 8.26
N THR A 5 -11.46 10.66 7.83
CA THR A 5 -10.61 9.68 8.53
C THR A 5 -9.19 10.23 8.79
N GLY A 6 -8.59 10.92 7.81
CA GLY A 6 -7.28 11.54 7.94
C GLY A 6 -7.27 12.67 8.98
N ASP A 7 -8.21 13.61 8.86
CA ASP A 7 -8.32 14.75 9.77
C ASP A 7 -8.59 14.30 11.22
N ALA A 8 -9.36 13.23 11.41
CA ALA A 8 -9.62 12.67 12.73
C ALA A 8 -8.34 12.12 13.39
N ILE A 9 -7.51 11.42 12.61
CA ILE A 9 -6.20 10.93 13.06
C ILE A 9 -5.28 12.10 13.42
N GLU A 10 -5.17 13.10 12.55
CA GLU A 10 -4.32 14.27 12.78
C GLU A 10 -4.75 15.04 14.02
N TRP A 11 -6.07 15.27 14.17
CA TRP A 11 -6.62 15.91 15.35
C TRP A 11 -6.30 15.10 16.61
N GLY A 12 -6.48 13.78 16.59
CA GLY A 12 -6.16 12.91 17.73
C GLY A 12 -4.68 12.92 18.09
N ARG A 13 -3.78 12.89 17.09
CA ARG A 13 -2.32 12.96 17.29
C ARG A 13 -1.88 14.27 17.95
N SER A 14 -2.58 15.38 17.69
CA SER A 14 -2.28 16.67 18.32
C SER A 14 -2.39 16.65 19.85
N TRP A 15 -2.97 15.60 20.46
CA TRP A 15 -3.14 15.45 21.89
C TRP A 15 -2.07 14.63 22.62
N VAL A 16 -1.21 13.89 21.90
CA VAL A 16 -0.27 12.92 22.52
C VAL A 16 0.63 13.58 23.54
N ASP A 17 1.23 14.73 23.23
CA ASP A 17 2.09 15.48 24.17
C ASP A 17 1.54 16.87 24.48
N SER A 18 0.21 17.00 24.38
CA SER A 18 -0.42 18.29 24.60
C SER A 18 -0.50 18.66 26.08
N THR A 19 -0.16 19.92 26.35
CA THR A 19 -0.40 20.60 27.64
C THR A 19 -1.77 21.26 27.71
N ARG A 20 -2.56 21.21 26.62
CA ARG A 20 -3.91 21.78 26.55
C ARG A 20 -4.85 21.11 27.56
N ARG A 21 -5.82 21.88 28.06
CA ARG A 21 -6.96 21.34 28.80
C ARG A 21 -7.90 20.65 27.82
N ALA A 22 -8.26 19.40 28.11
CA ALA A 22 -9.26 18.67 27.36
C ALA A 22 -10.64 19.34 27.49
N PRO A 23 -11.52 19.26 26.48
CA PRO A 23 -12.89 19.75 26.54
C PRO A 23 -13.78 18.81 27.38
N THR A 24 -13.38 18.55 28.61
CA THR A 24 -14.06 17.70 29.60
C THR A 24 -14.21 18.49 30.90
N LYS A 25 -15.06 18.02 31.81
CA LYS A 25 -15.31 18.70 33.08
C LYS A 25 -14.04 18.98 33.87
N ASP A 26 -13.12 18.01 33.89
CA ASP A 26 -11.90 18.08 34.71
C ASP A 26 -10.69 18.59 33.91
N GLY A 27 -10.87 18.97 32.64
CA GLY A 27 -9.78 19.44 31.78
C GLY A 27 -8.78 18.36 31.36
N THR A 28 -9.09 17.07 31.56
CA THR A 28 -8.23 15.92 31.20
C THR A 28 -9.02 14.85 30.44
N TRP A 29 -8.33 13.92 29.79
CA TRP A 29 -8.98 12.79 29.11
C TRP A 29 -9.32 11.62 30.02
N LEU A 30 -9.21 11.80 31.35
CA LEU A 30 -9.42 10.72 32.32
C LEU A 30 -10.85 10.17 32.23
N ALA A 31 -10.97 8.87 31.93
CA ALA A 31 -12.24 8.16 31.75
C ALA A 31 -13.15 8.70 30.62
N TRP A 32 -12.61 9.57 29.76
CA TRP A 32 -13.36 10.23 28.69
C TRP A 32 -13.06 9.64 27.30
N CYS A 33 -12.82 8.33 27.21
CA CYS A 33 -12.40 7.65 25.98
C CYS A 33 -13.36 7.86 24.80
N LEU A 34 -14.67 7.70 25.04
CA LEU A 34 -15.70 7.96 24.02
C LEU A 34 -15.77 9.44 23.63
N VAL A 35 -15.56 10.35 24.58
CA VAL A 35 -15.53 11.78 24.29
C VAL A 35 -14.31 12.12 23.44
N PHE A 36 -13.14 11.56 23.75
CA PHE A 36 -11.95 11.74 22.94
C PHE A 36 -12.17 11.28 21.49
N VAL A 37 -12.66 10.05 21.29
CA VAL A 37 -12.83 9.50 19.94
C VAL A 37 -13.90 10.26 19.15
N ARG A 38 -15.04 10.61 19.75
CA ARG A 38 -16.04 11.44 19.07
C ARG A 38 -15.52 12.85 18.78
N SER A 39 -14.67 13.41 19.65
CA SER A 39 -14.01 14.70 19.42
C SER A 39 -13.01 14.63 18.27
N CYS A 40 -12.35 13.49 18.03
CA CYS A 40 -11.52 13.29 16.84
C CYS A 40 -12.36 13.43 15.56
N PHE A 41 -13.52 12.79 15.51
CA PHE A 41 -14.44 12.90 14.37
C PHE A 41 -15.27 14.19 14.34
N GLY A 42 -15.26 14.99 15.41
CA GLY A 42 -16.05 16.21 15.49
C GLY A 42 -17.55 15.94 15.49
N ILE A 43 -17.98 14.88 16.18
CA ILE A 43 -19.39 14.47 16.25
C ILE A 43 -19.95 14.56 17.68
N ASP A 44 -21.26 14.76 17.75
CA ASP A 44 -21.99 14.98 19.00
C ASP A 44 -22.09 13.73 19.87
N ALA A 45 -22.50 13.93 21.13
CA ALA A 45 -22.74 12.82 22.06
C ALA A 45 -24.04 12.10 21.70
N ALA A 46 -24.03 10.77 21.74
CA ALA A 46 -25.24 9.96 21.68
C ALA A 46 -25.30 8.89 22.79
N TYR A 47 -24.15 8.38 23.21
CA TYR A 47 -24.05 7.31 24.20
C TYR A 47 -23.24 7.73 25.42
N THR A 48 -23.59 7.16 26.57
CA THR A 48 -22.97 7.43 27.88
C THR A 48 -21.71 6.62 28.14
N SER A 49 -21.43 5.57 27.35
CA SER A 49 -20.24 4.74 27.51
C SER A 49 -19.82 4.09 26.20
N ALA A 50 -18.55 3.65 26.13
CA ALA A 50 -18.01 2.97 24.95
C ALA A 50 -18.76 1.67 24.64
N ILE A 51 -19.13 0.88 25.66
CA ILE A 51 -19.87 -0.37 25.44
C ILE A 51 -21.29 -0.12 24.90
N LYS A 52 -21.94 0.98 25.29
CA LYS A 52 -23.24 1.38 24.74
C LYS A 52 -23.11 1.87 23.30
N ALA A 53 -22.05 2.63 23.01
CA ALA A 53 -21.75 3.04 21.64
C ALA A 53 -21.47 1.85 20.72
N TRP A 54 -20.73 0.85 21.20
CA TRP A 54 -20.57 -0.42 20.49
C TRP A 54 -21.89 -1.17 20.32
N ALA A 55 -22.73 -1.24 21.34
CA ALA A 55 -24.01 -1.94 21.26
C ALA A 55 -24.95 -1.31 20.22
N GLY A 56 -24.97 0.02 20.14
CA GLY A 56 -25.81 0.79 19.22
C GLY A 56 -25.16 1.17 17.88
N ALA A 57 -23.98 0.63 17.57
CA ALA A 57 -23.37 0.80 16.24
C ALA A 57 -23.98 -0.19 15.24
N GLU A 58 -24.24 0.27 14.03
CA GLU A 58 -24.93 -0.51 12.99
C GLU A 58 -23.96 -1.30 12.11
N ARG A 59 -22.76 -0.77 11.86
CA ARG A 59 -21.77 -1.36 10.94
C ARG A 59 -20.54 -1.81 11.70
N ARG A 60 -20.72 -2.88 12.47
CA ARG A 60 -19.70 -3.47 13.35
C ARG A 60 -18.93 -4.58 12.64
N HIS A 61 -17.63 -4.59 12.90
CA HIS A 61 -16.69 -5.59 12.41
C HIS A 61 -16.02 -6.25 13.61
N VAL A 62 -16.58 -7.41 14.02
CA VAL A 62 -16.04 -8.19 15.14
C VAL A 62 -14.72 -8.84 14.71
N THR A 63 -13.67 -8.63 15.50
CA THR A 63 -12.36 -9.22 15.23
C THR A 63 -11.49 -9.23 16.48
N SER A 64 -10.62 -10.24 16.58
CA SER A 64 -9.52 -10.30 17.55
C SER A 64 -8.17 -9.91 16.94
N ARG A 65 -8.12 -9.63 15.62
CA ARG A 65 -6.89 -9.32 14.88
C ARG A 65 -6.73 -7.83 14.67
N ALA A 66 -6.01 -7.17 15.58
CA ALA A 66 -5.88 -5.72 15.57
C ALA A 66 -5.12 -5.19 14.35
N GLU A 67 -4.23 -5.98 13.77
CA GLU A 67 -3.41 -5.62 12.60
C GLU A 67 -4.25 -5.44 11.33
N SER A 68 -5.40 -6.13 11.26
CA SER A 68 -6.35 -6.01 10.16
C SER A 68 -7.30 -4.81 10.26
N ILE A 69 -7.29 -4.09 11.39
CA ILE A 69 -8.21 -2.98 11.61
C ILE A 69 -7.75 -1.77 10.79
N PRO A 70 -8.63 -1.15 9.97
CA PRO A 70 -8.29 0.03 9.18
C PRO A 70 -7.82 1.20 10.04
N ALA A 71 -7.07 2.13 9.46
CA ALA A 71 -6.78 3.40 10.12
C ALA A 71 -8.03 4.30 10.18
N GLY A 72 -8.17 5.03 11.27
CA GLY A 72 -9.17 6.07 11.51
C GLY A 72 -10.60 5.56 11.71
N VAL A 73 -10.74 4.33 12.22
CA VAL A 73 -11.99 3.78 12.74
C VAL A 73 -11.95 3.77 14.28
N PRO A 74 -13.10 3.88 14.96
CA PRO A 74 -13.22 3.58 16.38
C PRO A 74 -13.04 2.08 16.63
N VAL A 75 -12.19 1.74 17.60
CA VAL A 75 -11.91 0.37 18.04
C VAL A 75 -12.41 0.19 19.45
N PHE A 76 -13.10 -0.90 19.74
CA PHE A 76 -13.80 -1.11 21.00
C PHE A 76 -13.28 -2.33 21.76
N TRP A 77 -13.25 -2.20 23.08
CA TRP A 77 -12.96 -3.29 24.01
C TRP A 77 -14.06 -3.40 25.06
N ARG A 78 -14.30 -4.63 25.50
CA ARG A 78 -14.95 -4.92 26.77
C ARG A 78 -13.88 -4.92 27.84
N THR A 79 -14.03 -4.07 28.84
CA THR A 79 -13.17 -4.07 30.04
C THR A 79 -13.88 -4.85 31.17
N PRO A 80 -13.18 -5.19 32.27
CA PRO A 80 -13.85 -5.77 33.45
C PRO A 80 -14.95 -4.87 34.04
N GLY A 81 -14.83 -3.55 33.85
CA GLY A 81 -15.84 -2.58 34.28
C GLY A 81 -17.01 -2.41 33.28
N PRO A 82 -18.09 -1.72 33.69
CA PRO A 82 -19.33 -1.65 32.91
C PRO A 82 -19.28 -0.71 31.71
N HIS A 83 -18.24 0.12 31.57
CA HIS A 83 -18.21 1.18 30.55
C HIS A 83 -17.57 0.75 29.22
N GLY A 84 -16.78 -0.33 29.21
CA GLY A 84 -15.93 -0.68 28.07
C GLY A 84 -14.85 0.36 27.79
N HIS A 85 -14.19 0.24 26.64
CA HIS A 85 -13.20 1.21 26.16
C HIS A 85 -13.31 1.42 24.66
N VAL A 86 -12.96 2.62 24.19
CA VAL A 86 -12.87 2.93 22.77
C VAL A 86 -11.62 3.76 22.50
N ALA A 87 -10.94 3.48 21.39
CA ALA A 87 -9.75 4.19 20.93
C ALA A 87 -9.85 4.47 19.43
N LEU A 88 -9.06 5.43 18.93
CA LEU A 88 -8.99 5.71 17.49
C LEU A 88 -7.87 4.88 16.85
N SER A 89 -8.20 4.08 15.83
CA SER A 89 -7.21 3.27 15.11
C SER A 89 -6.24 4.13 14.30
N LEU A 90 -4.96 3.77 14.32
CA LEU A 90 -3.94 4.26 13.39
C LEU A 90 -3.60 3.25 12.30
N GLY A 91 -4.28 2.10 12.28
CA GLY A 91 -3.95 0.95 11.44
C GLY A 91 -2.80 0.11 12.01
N ASN A 92 -2.59 -1.08 11.43
CA ASN A 92 -1.51 -2.00 11.81
C ASN A 92 -1.44 -2.31 13.31
N GLY A 93 -2.58 -2.39 13.99
CA GLY A 93 -2.66 -2.72 15.41
C GLY A 93 -2.39 -1.57 16.38
N TYR A 94 -2.07 -0.36 15.89
CA TYR A 94 -1.82 0.82 16.74
C TYR A 94 -3.06 1.68 16.94
N VAL A 95 -3.18 2.30 18.11
CA VAL A 95 -4.30 3.17 18.46
C VAL A 95 -3.86 4.40 19.25
N LEU A 96 -4.66 5.46 19.16
CA LEU A 96 -4.65 6.60 20.09
C LEU A 96 -5.66 6.33 21.21
N SER A 97 -5.16 6.17 22.43
CA SER A 97 -5.96 5.84 23.60
C SER A 97 -5.65 6.75 24.77
N ASN A 98 -6.65 7.07 25.58
CA ASN A 98 -6.45 7.69 26.88
C ASN A 98 -6.08 6.67 27.96
N ASP A 99 -5.50 7.17 29.06
CA ASP A 99 -5.36 6.48 30.36
C ASP A 99 -4.51 5.20 30.37
N ILE A 100 -3.69 4.94 29.34
CA ILE A 100 -2.99 3.67 29.19
C ILE A 100 -1.53 3.71 29.67
N LEU A 101 -0.73 4.70 29.22
CA LEU A 101 0.62 4.92 29.74
C LEU A 101 0.61 6.05 30.76
N ARG A 102 -0.18 7.10 30.50
CA ARG A 102 -0.26 8.30 31.33
C ARG A 102 -1.72 8.61 31.67
N ARG A 103 -2.00 8.78 32.97
CA ARG A 103 -3.35 9.12 33.47
C ARG A 103 -3.82 10.47 32.91
N GLY A 104 -5.01 10.50 32.32
CA GLY A 104 -5.66 11.67 31.76
C GLY A 104 -5.05 12.20 30.45
N LYS A 105 -4.12 11.45 29.84
CA LYS A 105 -3.40 11.83 28.61
C LYS A 105 -3.68 10.84 27.49
N ILE A 106 -3.39 11.26 26.25
CA ILE A 106 -3.50 10.42 25.06
C ILE A 106 -2.13 9.83 24.75
N ASP A 107 -2.09 8.53 24.49
CA ASP A 107 -0.89 7.80 24.13
C ASP A 107 -1.10 7.04 22.82
N VAL A 108 -0.03 6.91 22.03
CA VAL A 108 0.02 5.95 20.93
C VAL A 108 0.52 4.63 21.48
N VAL A 109 -0.28 3.58 21.40
CA VAL A 109 0.09 2.24 21.86
C VAL A 109 -0.35 1.19 20.87
N HIS A 110 0.30 0.02 20.93
CA HIS A 110 -0.28 -1.16 20.32
C HIS A 110 -1.55 -1.56 21.09
N SER A 111 -2.60 -1.94 20.37
CA SER A 111 -3.89 -2.41 20.89
C SER A 111 -3.75 -3.48 22.00
N ASP A 112 -2.82 -4.43 21.82
CA ASP A 112 -2.53 -5.47 22.83
C ASP A 112 -2.14 -4.91 24.21
N VAL A 113 -1.58 -3.70 24.27
CA VAL A 113 -1.22 -3.08 25.55
C VAL A 113 -2.48 -2.85 26.39
N ILE A 114 -3.59 -2.46 25.77
CA ILE A 114 -4.90 -2.28 26.42
C ILE A 114 -5.43 -3.64 26.92
N THR A 115 -5.44 -4.65 26.04
CA THR A 115 -5.87 -6.02 26.37
C THR A 115 -5.10 -6.57 27.58
N LYS A 116 -3.76 -6.48 27.53
CA LYS A 116 -2.86 -7.06 28.55
C LYS A 116 -2.90 -6.29 29.87
N ARG A 117 -2.86 -4.95 29.84
CA ARG A 117 -2.79 -4.15 31.09
C ARG A 117 -4.11 -4.12 31.85
N TRP A 118 -5.24 -4.17 31.15
CA TRP A 118 -6.55 -3.97 31.78
C TRP A 118 -7.39 -5.26 31.86
N GLY A 119 -6.86 -6.40 31.38
CA GLY A 119 -7.66 -7.62 31.24
C GLY A 119 -8.87 -7.41 30.31
N ALA A 120 -8.71 -6.56 29.30
CA ALA A 120 -9.77 -6.19 28.37
C ALA A 120 -9.85 -7.19 27.21
N THR A 121 -11.03 -7.35 26.62
CA THR A 121 -11.26 -8.16 25.42
C THR A 121 -11.54 -7.24 24.24
N LEU A 122 -10.74 -7.34 23.18
CA LEU A 122 -11.00 -6.63 21.92
C LEU A 122 -12.32 -7.13 21.32
N LEU A 123 -13.24 -6.21 21.05
CA LEU A 123 -14.53 -6.51 20.41
C LEU A 123 -14.44 -6.37 18.90
N GLY A 124 -13.72 -5.36 18.42
CA GLY A 124 -13.59 -5.06 17.00
C GLY A 124 -13.66 -3.56 16.74
N TRP A 125 -14.16 -3.18 15.58
CA TRP A 125 -14.24 -1.79 15.13
C TRP A 125 -15.55 -1.52 14.40
N THR A 126 -15.88 -0.24 14.16
CA THR A 126 -17.13 0.15 13.49
C THR A 126 -16.90 1.20 12.42
N GLU A 127 -17.75 1.22 11.39
CA GLU A 127 -17.73 2.26 10.35
C GLU A 127 -18.52 3.52 10.77
N ASP A 128 -19.35 3.38 11.79
CA ASP A 128 -20.17 4.41 12.38
C ASP A 128 -19.89 4.61 13.87
N LEU A 129 -20.06 5.85 14.33
CA LEU A 129 -20.03 6.19 15.74
C LEU A 129 -21.17 7.18 16.00
N ASN A 130 -21.95 6.94 17.06
CA ASN A 130 -23.06 7.81 17.46
C ASN A 130 -24.04 8.11 16.30
N GLY A 131 -24.37 7.09 15.49
CA GLY A 131 -25.29 7.23 14.35
C GLY A 131 -24.72 7.99 13.14
N ARG A 132 -23.40 8.24 13.11
CA ARG A 132 -22.73 8.93 12.00
C ARG A 132 -21.68 8.03 11.38
N THR A 133 -21.70 7.91 10.05
CA THR A 133 -20.59 7.31 9.30
C THR A 133 -19.31 8.11 9.55
N VAL A 134 -18.28 7.45 10.08
CA VAL A 134 -16.96 8.04 10.37
C VAL A 134 -15.86 7.45 9.48
N TRP A 135 -16.16 6.35 8.82
CA TRP A 135 -15.27 5.70 7.87
C TRP A 135 -16.08 5.12 6.72
N SER A 136 -15.50 5.21 5.53
CA SER A 136 -15.97 4.50 4.34
C SER A 136 -14.79 3.69 3.81
N PRO A 137 -15.01 2.45 3.36
CA PRO A 137 -13.95 1.67 2.76
C PRO A 137 -13.36 2.46 1.58
N PRO A 138 -12.02 2.48 1.44
CA PRO A 138 -11.42 3.05 0.25
C PRO A 138 -12.07 2.36 -0.94
N LYS A 139 -12.59 3.18 -1.88
CA LYS A 139 -13.24 2.67 -3.10
C LYS A 139 -12.29 1.62 -3.67
N PRO A 140 -12.74 0.37 -3.94
CA PRO A 140 -11.85 -0.66 -4.45
C PRO A 140 -11.13 -0.06 -5.64
N THR A 141 -9.80 0.08 -5.54
CA THR A 141 -9.02 0.42 -6.72
C THR A 141 -9.39 -0.67 -7.72
N PRO A 142 -9.93 -0.33 -8.91
CA PRO A 142 -10.17 -1.34 -9.93
C PRO A 142 -8.91 -2.18 -9.99
N PRO A 143 -9.00 -3.53 -9.92
CA PRO A 143 -7.82 -4.38 -9.92
C PRO A 143 -6.94 -3.86 -11.04
N ALA A 144 -5.72 -3.43 -10.71
CA ALA A 144 -4.87 -2.70 -11.64
C ALA A 144 -4.96 -3.44 -12.97
N VAL A 145 -5.64 -2.83 -13.96
CA VAL A 145 -5.82 -3.49 -15.25
C VAL A 145 -4.39 -3.77 -15.65
N ARG A 146 -4.00 -5.05 -15.73
CA ARG A 146 -2.68 -5.41 -16.22
C ARG A 146 -2.68 -4.96 -17.67
N VAL A 147 -2.30 -3.70 -17.89
CA VAL A 147 -2.12 -3.16 -19.22
C VAL A 147 -1.04 -4.04 -19.81
N LYS A 148 -1.42 -4.86 -20.80
CA LYS A 148 -0.48 -5.71 -21.51
C LYS A 148 0.65 -4.78 -21.99
N PRO A 149 1.92 -5.04 -21.60
CA PRO A 149 3.01 -4.18 -22.03
C PRO A 149 3.03 -4.13 -23.56
N THR A 150 3.26 -2.94 -24.11
CA THR A 150 3.33 -2.75 -25.55
C THR A 150 4.47 -3.58 -26.13
N PHE A 151 4.33 -4.03 -27.37
CA PHE A 151 5.38 -4.77 -28.08
C PHE A 151 6.74 -4.08 -28.00
N ARG A 152 6.77 -2.75 -28.23
CA ARG A 152 8.01 -1.94 -28.16
C ARG A 152 8.70 -2.07 -26.80
N ARG A 153 7.94 -1.97 -25.70
CA ARG A 153 8.47 -2.10 -24.35
C ARG A 153 8.99 -3.51 -24.06
N LEU A 154 8.29 -4.53 -24.54
CA LEU A 154 8.74 -5.92 -24.41
C LEU A 154 10.02 -6.18 -25.19
N HIS A 155 10.09 -5.69 -26.43
CA HIS A 155 11.25 -5.88 -27.30
C HIS A 155 12.49 -5.10 -26.83
N ASP A 156 12.32 -3.88 -26.32
CA ASP A 156 13.41 -3.14 -25.69
C ASP A 156 13.97 -3.87 -24.46
N LYS A 157 13.07 -4.47 -23.67
CA LYS A 157 13.46 -5.27 -22.50
C LYS A 157 14.13 -6.59 -22.89
N GLU A 158 13.66 -7.26 -23.94
CA GLU A 158 14.29 -8.45 -24.52
C GLU A 158 15.75 -8.15 -24.89
N LEU A 159 15.99 -7.07 -25.64
CA LEU A 159 17.33 -6.69 -26.07
C LEU A 159 18.26 -6.35 -24.90
N ASP A 160 17.78 -5.58 -23.92
CA ASP A 160 18.52 -5.26 -22.70
C ASP A 160 18.90 -6.51 -21.89
N LEU A 161 17.98 -7.48 -21.79
CA LEU A 161 18.24 -8.74 -21.09
C LEU A 161 19.24 -9.62 -21.84
N ILE A 162 19.13 -9.72 -23.17
CA ILE A 162 20.10 -10.45 -24.00
C ILE A 162 21.49 -9.84 -23.87
N GLU A 163 21.61 -8.50 -23.95
CA GLU A 163 22.90 -7.81 -23.78
C GLU A 163 23.49 -8.07 -22.39
N LYS A 164 22.67 -7.99 -21.34
CA LYS A 164 23.13 -8.28 -19.96
C LYS A 164 23.56 -9.73 -19.79
N LEU A 165 22.85 -10.68 -20.38
CA LEU A 165 23.21 -12.10 -20.31
C LEU A 165 24.56 -12.40 -20.96
N GLN A 166 24.90 -11.73 -22.07
CA GLN A 166 26.20 -11.88 -22.73
C GLN A 166 27.39 -11.49 -21.85
N HIS A 167 27.18 -10.66 -20.84
CA HIS A 167 28.22 -10.17 -19.93
C HIS A 167 28.25 -10.91 -18.58
N LEU A 168 27.36 -11.89 -18.37
CA LEU A 168 27.29 -12.67 -17.13
C LEU A 168 27.89 -14.07 -17.33
N GLN A 169 28.60 -14.56 -16.31
CA GLN A 169 29.05 -15.95 -16.30
C GLN A 169 27.85 -16.91 -16.17
N PRO A 170 27.72 -17.92 -17.05
CA PRO A 170 26.70 -18.95 -16.94
C PRO A 170 26.75 -19.68 -15.59
N GLY A 171 25.59 -20.10 -15.09
CA GLY A 171 25.47 -20.81 -13.81
C GLY A 171 25.48 -19.93 -12.56
N THR A 172 25.77 -18.63 -12.69
CA THR A 172 25.66 -17.69 -11.56
C THR A 172 24.20 -17.39 -11.19
N PRO A 173 23.91 -17.05 -9.92
CA PRO A 173 22.56 -16.64 -9.51
C PRO A 173 22.02 -15.44 -10.29
N GLN A 174 22.90 -14.51 -10.67
CA GLN A 174 22.58 -13.35 -11.49
C GLN A 174 22.17 -13.76 -12.90
N HIS A 175 22.90 -14.69 -13.53
CA HIS A 175 22.54 -15.26 -14.83
C HIS A 175 21.16 -15.93 -14.78
N ALA A 176 20.94 -16.84 -13.82
CA ALA A 176 19.66 -17.55 -13.66
C ALA A 176 18.47 -16.60 -13.40
N ARG A 177 18.71 -15.49 -12.68
CA ARG A 177 17.68 -14.46 -12.49
C ARG A 177 17.32 -13.77 -13.82
N ARG A 178 18.32 -13.40 -14.64
CA ARG A 178 18.09 -12.76 -15.93
C ARG A 178 17.45 -13.69 -16.95
N GLU A 179 17.78 -14.98 -16.95
CA GLU A 179 17.09 -15.99 -17.76
C GLU A 179 15.61 -16.11 -17.40
N ARG A 180 15.27 -16.12 -16.10
CA ARG A 180 13.87 -16.12 -15.67
C ARG A 180 13.13 -14.85 -16.10
N GLU A 181 13.76 -13.69 -15.99
CA GLU A 181 13.19 -12.43 -16.47
C GLU A 181 12.95 -12.43 -17.99
N LEU A 182 13.88 -13.01 -18.76
CA LEU A 182 13.76 -13.15 -20.21
C LEU A 182 12.65 -14.14 -20.59
N ALA A 183 12.54 -15.27 -19.89
CA ALA A 183 11.46 -16.24 -20.07
C ALA A 183 10.08 -15.61 -19.85
N GLU A 184 9.94 -14.74 -18.84
CA GLU A 184 8.71 -13.98 -18.61
C GLU A 184 8.41 -13.01 -19.75
N VAL A 185 9.40 -12.33 -20.32
CA VAL A 185 9.21 -11.49 -21.51
C VAL A 185 8.73 -12.32 -22.70
N TYR A 186 9.30 -13.51 -22.90
CA TYR A 186 8.90 -14.41 -23.98
C TYR A 186 7.48 -14.95 -23.85
N LYS A 187 6.96 -15.14 -22.64
CA LYS A 187 5.54 -15.50 -22.45
C LYS A 187 4.61 -14.48 -23.10
N TYR A 188 4.92 -13.19 -23.05
CA TYR A 188 4.13 -12.14 -23.71
C TYR A 188 4.42 -12.05 -25.21
N LEU A 189 5.68 -12.12 -25.62
CA LEU A 189 6.04 -12.01 -27.04
C LEU A 189 5.44 -13.15 -27.88
N ARG A 190 5.32 -14.37 -27.32
CA ARG A 190 4.67 -15.52 -27.96
C ARG A 190 3.15 -15.36 -28.16
N THR A 191 2.52 -14.37 -27.55
CA THR A 191 1.09 -14.08 -27.80
C THR A 191 0.85 -13.31 -29.10
N TYR A 192 1.91 -12.80 -29.74
CA TYR A 192 1.84 -12.19 -31.07
C TYR A 192 2.04 -13.25 -32.16
N PRO A 193 1.22 -13.28 -33.22
CA PRO A 193 1.48 -14.10 -34.40
C PRO A 193 2.90 -13.88 -34.94
N ALA A 194 3.57 -14.93 -35.40
CA ALA A 194 4.97 -14.86 -35.84
C ALA A 194 5.22 -13.77 -36.92
N SER A 195 4.24 -13.56 -37.82
CA SER A 195 4.27 -12.48 -38.82
C SER A 195 4.26 -11.08 -38.19
N GLN A 196 3.46 -10.88 -37.14
CA GLN A 196 3.40 -9.61 -36.40
C GLN A 196 4.65 -9.38 -35.55
N TYR A 197 5.20 -10.44 -34.95
CA TYR A 197 6.45 -10.39 -34.20
C TYR A 197 7.61 -9.93 -35.09
N ALA A 198 7.78 -10.55 -36.26
CA ALA A 198 8.83 -10.22 -37.22
C ALA A 198 8.67 -8.79 -37.77
N ALA A 199 7.45 -8.38 -38.16
CA ALA A 199 7.19 -7.04 -38.66
C ALA A 199 7.50 -5.96 -37.63
N ARG A 200 7.00 -6.10 -36.40
CA ARG A 200 7.22 -5.13 -35.32
C ARG A 200 8.68 -5.07 -34.85
N ARG A 201 9.43 -6.19 -34.91
CA ARG A 201 10.89 -6.16 -34.70
C ARG A 201 11.59 -5.30 -35.75
N ARG A 202 11.27 -5.49 -37.03
CA ARG A 202 11.84 -4.68 -38.13
C ARG A 202 11.55 -3.19 -37.94
N GLU A 203 10.33 -2.82 -37.57
CA GLU A 203 9.95 -1.43 -37.26
C GLU A 203 10.78 -0.86 -36.09
N CYS A 204 10.95 -1.61 -35.01
CA CYS A 204 11.74 -1.17 -33.87
C CYS A 204 13.23 -0.99 -34.24
N TYR A 205 13.79 -1.87 -35.06
CA TYR A 205 15.17 -1.74 -35.55
C TYR A 205 15.34 -0.55 -36.49
N ALA A 206 14.42 -0.35 -37.43
CA ALA A 206 14.43 0.79 -38.34
C ALA A 206 14.36 2.12 -37.58
N ALA A 207 13.50 2.21 -36.56
CA ALA A 207 13.39 3.39 -35.70
C ALA A 207 14.69 3.66 -34.91
N LYS A 208 15.36 2.60 -34.42
CA LYS A 208 16.66 2.74 -33.74
C LYS A 208 17.78 3.15 -34.68
N ASP A 209 17.84 2.60 -35.90
CA ASP A 209 18.82 2.98 -36.93
C ASP A 209 18.64 4.45 -37.35
N GLN A 210 17.39 4.88 -37.59
CA GLN A 210 17.08 6.28 -37.90
C GLN A 210 17.50 7.23 -36.76
N ALA A 211 17.15 6.91 -35.51
CA ALA A 211 17.54 7.70 -34.35
C ALA A 211 19.08 7.72 -34.14
N TYR A 212 19.77 6.65 -34.53
CA TYR A 212 21.22 6.54 -34.43
C TYR A 212 21.95 7.35 -35.50
N ARG A 213 21.46 7.34 -36.75
CA ARG A 213 21.99 8.16 -37.86
C ARG A 213 21.81 9.66 -37.61
N ALA A 214 20.80 10.05 -36.84
CA ALA A 214 20.53 11.44 -36.48
C ALA A 214 21.46 12.02 -35.39
N ARG A 215 22.35 11.23 -34.77
CA ARG A 215 23.27 11.71 -33.71
C ARG A 215 24.65 12.07 -34.28
N PRO A 216 25.30 13.17 -33.83
CA PRO A 216 26.70 13.45 -34.15
C PRO A 216 27.62 12.41 -33.47
N LYS A 217 28.48 11.71 -34.24
CA LYS A 217 29.18 10.50 -33.76
C LYS A 217 30.68 10.68 -33.49
N LYS A 218 31.20 9.94 -32.50
CA LYS A 218 32.62 9.56 -32.34
C LYS A 218 32.86 8.15 -32.93
N PRO A 219 34.03 7.84 -33.53
CA PRO A 219 34.24 6.66 -34.39
C PRO A 219 34.04 5.28 -33.71
N LYS A 220 34.47 5.12 -32.46
CA LYS A 220 34.47 3.79 -31.78
C LYS A 220 33.07 3.23 -31.45
N THR A 221 32.04 4.07 -31.47
CA THR A 221 30.65 3.67 -31.16
C THR A 221 29.92 3.08 -32.37
N VAL A 222 30.43 3.31 -33.60
CA VAL A 222 29.86 2.80 -34.86
C VAL A 222 30.18 1.33 -35.03
N GLU A 223 31.45 0.97 -34.91
CA GLU A 223 31.95 -0.38 -35.14
C GLU A 223 31.41 -1.41 -34.13
N ARG A 224 31.07 -0.98 -32.90
CA ARG A 224 30.47 -1.85 -31.88
C ARG A 224 29.00 -2.14 -32.18
N TYR A 225 28.26 -1.17 -32.73
CA TYR A 225 26.83 -1.32 -33.00
C TYR A 225 26.56 -2.05 -34.32
N GLU A 226 27.38 -1.84 -35.35
CA GLU A 226 27.30 -2.59 -36.60
C GLU A 226 27.60 -4.09 -36.41
N ARG A 227 28.55 -4.42 -35.52
CA ARG A 227 28.82 -5.80 -35.10
C ARG A 227 27.64 -6.43 -34.38
N LEU A 228 26.90 -5.67 -33.58
CA LEU A 228 25.70 -6.14 -32.88
C LEU A 228 24.55 -6.39 -33.86
N ILE A 229 24.28 -5.47 -34.80
CA ILE A 229 23.25 -5.63 -35.84
C ILE A 229 23.56 -6.86 -36.70
N THR A 230 24.80 -6.98 -37.19
CA THR A 230 25.23 -8.11 -38.03
C THR A 230 25.07 -9.45 -37.31
N ARG A 231 25.43 -9.51 -36.03
CA ARG A 231 25.28 -10.72 -35.21
C ARG A 231 23.81 -11.08 -34.96
N ILE A 232 22.95 -10.09 -34.72
CA ILE A 232 21.51 -10.31 -34.55
C ILE A 232 20.88 -10.80 -35.86
N ASP A 233 21.22 -10.21 -37.00
CA ASP A 233 20.73 -10.63 -38.32
C ASP A 233 21.16 -12.07 -38.66
N PHE A 234 22.39 -12.46 -38.29
CA PHE A 234 22.88 -13.82 -38.45
C PHE A 234 22.07 -14.85 -37.65
N LEU A 235 21.75 -14.54 -36.38
CA LEU A 235 20.95 -15.42 -35.52
C LEU A 235 19.51 -15.57 -36.03
N VAL A 236 18.90 -14.47 -36.46
CA VAL A 236 17.55 -14.45 -37.04
C VAL A 236 17.44 -15.32 -38.29
N ARG A 237 18.44 -15.27 -39.19
CA ARG A 237 18.43 -16.09 -40.43
C ARG A 237 18.54 -17.59 -40.19
N ARG A 238 19.11 -18.01 -39.06
CA ARG A 238 19.31 -19.44 -38.73
C ARG A 238 18.12 -20.07 -38.02
N GLY A 239 17.03 -19.32 -37.78
CA GLY A 239 15.91 -19.80 -36.97
C GLY A 239 16.28 -20.09 -35.51
N ILE A 240 17.46 -19.63 -35.09
CA ILE A 240 17.95 -19.76 -33.72
C ILE A 240 17.40 -18.55 -32.95
N PRO A 241 16.60 -18.74 -31.89
CA PRO A 241 16.22 -17.62 -31.03
C PRO A 241 17.52 -17.00 -30.48
N ALA A 242 17.67 -15.69 -30.73
CA ALA A 242 18.86 -14.91 -30.36
C ALA A 242 18.99 -14.73 -28.84
#